data_AF-A0A4P5TA98-F1
#
_entry.id   AF-A0A4P5TA98-F1
#
_cell.length_a   1.000
_cell.length_b   1.000
_cell.length_c   1.000
_cell.angle_alpha   90.00
_cell.angle_beta   90.00
_cell.angle_gamma   90.00
#
_symmetry.space_group_name_H-M   'P 1'
#
loop_
_entity.id
_entity.type
_entity.pdbx_description
1 polymer ?
#
loop_
_entity_poly.entity_id
_entity_poly.type
_entity_poly.pdbx_seq_one_letter_code
_entity_poly.pdbx_strand_id
1 'polypeptide(L)'
;MNKIFSAVLSLLIFTNVNFAQQNFQLYVHLGNFSNPTYNDFSKISHLGFLHAKKTDATRADVFLLGFESREKAEEALANIKRLGFTKADLGSKDVSKGAAKYYVQLGSIEKNKKVNWSKFEAVPSLFAFPQSEVLKIVAGPFRTLEEARKELELLKAKGFSDAFARELNEMATFSIGAFESNQVLSDVKQNSISALSVKGDAPSVITEEATSFWPPKTMDAKIGATPNILSTLKRTSVLSLQKVLKSENYYPGVLSGYYNDATRVSFENALKNLPEMKSFTSKNEVKTGLPVDLDKLSSIIDRLPEISDPFIAVNKFSDPLAKAYSAYLTFLKNGAGKEVDLKMNAAIKGAFSGLSKLPPNMPFFDFKAVYSYPNIEQLILHLFYIHSTPDNTIPTPCWLFNAHRKETQAAVNRFNDAKVKNTAISGCDYAMDWQDFRLLNNIMVYLGGKQPDQQELFQAAEERAFLYNSTQALDAASSKNILNWEVQVWEKLELWGKKDPINVRMLTALKIAYFQSFIRIEDHFLQKGMVGADAKNMATAVIATVMTPYLDRFMQ
;
A
#
# COMPACT_ATOMS: atom_id res chain seq x y z
N MET A 1 -49.96 34.26 -20.17
CA MET A 1 -49.03 33.62 -21.13
C MET A 1 -47.85 34.56 -21.32
N ASN A 2 -46.76 34.25 -20.60
CA ASN A 2 -45.59 35.09 -20.34
C ASN A 2 -44.78 35.25 -21.64
N LYS A 3 -44.46 36.43 -22.20
CA LYS A 3 -43.72 37.60 -21.65
C LYS A 3 -42.44 37.17 -20.91
N ILE A 4 -41.23 37.63 -21.17
CA ILE A 4 -40.63 38.61 -22.07
C ILE A 4 -39.14 38.65 -21.59
N PHE A 5 -38.22 38.98 -22.49
CA PHE A 5 -36.94 39.68 -22.21
C PHE A 5 -35.68 38.95 -21.70
N SER A 6 -34.69 39.02 -22.60
CA SER A 6 -33.40 39.74 -22.47
C SER A 6 -32.19 39.15 -21.75
N ALA A 7 -31.09 39.31 -22.50
CA ALA A 7 -29.75 39.70 -22.10
C ALA A 7 -28.76 38.60 -21.69
N VAL A 8 -27.82 38.34 -22.60
CA VAL A 8 -26.36 38.40 -22.39
C VAL A 8 -25.90 38.07 -20.97
N LEU A 9 -25.33 36.87 -20.75
CA LEU A 9 -24.15 36.74 -19.87
C LEU A 9 -23.42 35.39 -20.02
N SER A 10 -22.15 35.50 -20.39
CA SER A 10 -20.99 34.69 -19.97
C SER A 10 -21.03 33.16 -20.03
N LEU A 11 -20.40 32.69 -21.10
CA LEU A 11 -19.47 31.56 -21.16
C LEU A 11 -18.68 31.35 -19.83
N LEU A 12 -18.88 30.22 -19.15
CA LEU A 12 -17.96 29.69 -18.14
C LEU A 12 -17.91 28.16 -18.24
N ILE A 13 -16.90 27.73 -18.99
CA ILE A 13 -16.47 26.35 -19.20
C ILE A 13 -15.72 25.92 -17.94
N PHE A 14 -16.22 24.94 -17.19
CA PHE A 14 -15.42 24.26 -16.15
C PHE A 14 -14.90 22.93 -16.70
N THR A 15 -13.72 23.00 -17.34
CA THR A 15 -12.84 21.87 -17.63
C THR A 15 -12.28 21.33 -16.31
N ASN A 16 -12.58 20.09 -15.95
CA ASN A 16 -11.79 19.38 -14.94
C ASN A 16 -10.63 18.68 -15.66
N VAL A 17 -9.43 19.07 -15.27
CA VAL A 17 -8.15 18.68 -15.84
C VAL A 17 -7.68 17.44 -15.06
N ASN A 18 -7.58 16.28 -15.72
CA ASN A 18 -6.93 15.11 -15.14
C ASN A 18 -5.43 15.37 -15.03
N PHE A 19 -4.87 15.25 -13.83
CA PHE A 19 -3.42 15.21 -13.63
C PHE A 19 -2.88 13.86 -14.14
N ALA A 20 -2.34 13.87 -15.36
CA ALA A 20 -1.51 12.80 -15.88
C ALA A 20 -0.29 12.60 -14.97
N GLN A 21 0.09 11.34 -14.73
CA GLN A 21 1.36 11.00 -14.10
C GLN A 21 2.49 11.57 -14.98
N GLN A 22 3.21 12.57 -14.45
CA GLN A 22 4.17 13.32 -15.23
C GLN A 22 5.40 12.44 -15.52
N ASN A 23 5.62 12.07 -16.79
CA ASN A 23 6.88 11.47 -17.28
C ASN A 23 8.06 12.46 -17.26
N PHE A 24 7.90 13.57 -16.55
CA PHE A 24 8.87 14.64 -16.46
C PHE A 24 8.93 15.14 -15.02
N GLN A 25 10.12 15.53 -14.59
CA GLN A 25 10.35 16.21 -13.33
C GLN A 25 10.35 17.73 -13.59
N LEU A 26 9.46 18.46 -12.93
CA LEU A 26 9.45 19.92 -12.99
C LEU A 26 10.51 20.53 -12.07
N TYR A 27 11.11 21.62 -12.52
CA TYR A 27 12.06 22.40 -11.76
C TYR A 27 11.98 23.89 -12.12
N VAL A 28 12.40 24.75 -11.20
CA VAL A 28 12.65 26.16 -11.48
C VAL A 28 14.16 26.34 -11.61
N HIS A 29 14.66 26.80 -12.75
CA HIS A 29 16.06 27.20 -12.90
C HIS A 29 16.19 28.65 -12.46
N LEU A 30 17.03 28.88 -11.45
CA LEU A 30 17.23 30.20 -10.84
C LEU A 30 18.22 31.06 -11.64
N GLY A 31 19.05 30.39 -12.44
CA GLY A 31 20.12 30.99 -13.22
C GLY A 31 21.48 30.38 -12.91
N ASN A 32 22.50 31.00 -13.51
CA ASN A 32 23.89 30.60 -13.38
C ASN A 32 24.63 31.60 -12.49
N PHE A 33 25.10 31.13 -11.33
CA PHE A 33 25.69 31.97 -10.28
C PHE A 33 27.18 31.69 -10.13
N SER A 34 27.94 32.70 -9.69
CA SER A 34 29.36 32.52 -9.35
C SER A 34 29.49 32.09 -7.90
N ASN A 35 30.18 30.97 -7.66
CA ASN A 35 30.44 30.33 -6.38
C ASN A 35 29.20 30.26 -5.46
N PRO A 36 28.05 29.77 -5.95
CA PRO A 36 26.84 29.76 -5.14
C PRO A 36 27.01 28.85 -3.93
N THR A 37 26.51 29.30 -2.79
CA THR A 37 26.34 28.52 -1.56
C THR A 37 24.86 28.32 -1.26
N TYR A 38 24.50 27.32 -0.46
CA TYR A 38 23.11 27.09 -0.09
C TYR A 38 22.46 28.33 0.57
N ASN A 39 23.23 29.03 1.41
CA ASN A 39 22.75 30.15 2.22
C ASN A 39 22.35 31.38 1.38
N ASP A 40 22.94 31.53 0.19
CA ASP A 40 22.58 32.60 -0.77
C ASP A 40 21.11 32.50 -1.21
N PHE A 41 20.51 31.32 -1.07
CA PHE A 41 19.13 31.01 -1.47
C PHE A 41 18.21 30.73 -0.27
N SER A 42 18.62 31.09 0.95
CA SER A 42 17.84 30.88 2.18
C SER A 42 16.42 31.48 2.14
N LYS A 43 16.22 32.57 1.37
CA LYS A 43 14.90 33.20 1.18
C LYS A 43 13.91 32.33 0.40
N ILE A 44 14.38 31.35 -0.38
CA ILE A 44 13.55 30.52 -1.27
C ILE A 44 13.66 29.02 -0.98
N SER A 45 14.54 28.61 -0.05
CA SER A 45 14.74 27.21 0.33
C SER A 45 13.48 26.56 0.93
N HIS A 46 12.52 27.36 1.40
CA HIS A 46 11.24 26.85 1.89
C HIS A 46 10.24 26.50 0.77
N LEU A 47 10.52 26.91 -0.46
CA LEU A 47 9.64 26.69 -1.61
C LEU A 47 9.89 25.33 -2.29
N GLY A 48 11.06 24.72 -2.09
CA GLY A 48 11.45 23.45 -2.70
C GLY A 48 12.88 23.04 -2.30
N PHE A 49 13.43 22.03 -2.99
CA PHE A 49 14.79 21.54 -2.72
C PHE A 49 15.80 22.17 -3.66
N LEU A 50 16.82 22.82 -3.11
CA LEU A 50 17.89 23.46 -3.88
C LEU A 50 18.90 22.42 -4.37
N HIS A 51 19.33 22.55 -5.62
CA HIS A 51 20.38 21.74 -6.23
C HIS A 51 21.26 22.62 -7.12
N ALA A 52 22.58 22.39 -7.12
CA ALA A 52 23.50 23.07 -8.03
C ALA A 52 24.24 22.10 -8.94
N LYS A 53 24.28 22.44 -10.23
CA LYS A 53 25.08 21.73 -11.24
C LYS A 53 26.21 22.64 -11.70
N LYS A 54 27.46 22.26 -11.41
CA LYS A 54 28.64 23.02 -11.85
C LYS A 54 28.67 23.16 -13.37
N THR A 55 28.84 24.38 -13.86
CA THR A 55 29.12 24.68 -15.26
C THR A 55 30.62 24.84 -15.50
N ASP A 56 31.33 25.36 -14.51
CA ASP A 56 32.79 25.42 -14.48
C ASP A 56 33.32 25.42 -13.02
N ALA A 57 34.60 25.75 -12.81
CA ALA A 57 35.23 25.75 -11.49
C ALA A 57 34.61 26.76 -10.51
N THR A 58 34.03 27.84 -11.02
CA THR A 58 33.55 28.99 -10.25
C THR A 58 32.08 29.31 -10.49
N ARG A 59 31.40 28.57 -11.37
CA ARG A 59 30.00 28.83 -11.73
C ARG A 59 29.17 27.57 -11.68
N ALA A 60 27.92 27.71 -11.27
CA ALA A 60 26.95 26.62 -11.27
C ALA A 60 25.55 27.13 -11.62
N ASP A 61 24.81 26.29 -12.35
CA ASP A 61 23.38 26.44 -12.50
C ASP A 61 22.69 25.99 -11.22
N VAL A 62 21.80 26.83 -10.69
CA VAL A 62 21.06 26.51 -9.46
C VAL A 62 19.59 26.27 -9.81
N PHE A 63 19.05 25.19 -9.26
CA PHE A 63 17.69 24.71 -9.51
C PHE A 63 16.94 24.59 -8.19
N LEU A 64 15.62 24.80 -8.26
CA LEU A 64 14.68 24.44 -7.21
C LEU A 64 13.82 23.27 -7.71
N LEU A 65 13.76 22.19 -6.93
CA LEU A 65 13.15 20.90 -7.29
C LEU A 65 12.00 20.54 -6.32
N GLY A 66 11.25 19.49 -6.68
CA GLY A 66 10.28 18.84 -5.78
C GLY A 66 8.83 19.23 -5.99
N PHE A 67 8.49 19.73 -7.18
CA PHE A 67 7.12 20.08 -7.54
C PHE A 67 6.35 18.86 -8.07
N GLU A 68 5.18 18.60 -7.49
CA GLU A 68 4.28 17.51 -7.91
C GLU A 68 3.37 17.89 -9.08
N SER A 69 3.23 19.19 -9.34
CA SER A 69 2.37 19.72 -10.39
C SER A 69 2.97 20.98 -11.01
N ARG A 70 2.49 21.31 -12.21
CA ARG A 70 2.90 22.52 -12.92
C ARG A 70 2.44 23.77 -12.18
N GLU A 71 1.23 23.77 -11.61
CA GLU A 71 0.72 24.93 -10.87
C GLU A 71 1.62 25.25 -9.67
N LYS A 72 2.03 24.24 -8.90
CA LYS A 72 2.95 24.42 -7.75
C LYS A 72 4.31 25.00 -8.19
N ALA A 73 4.82 24.56 -9.33
CA ALA A 73 6.09 25.06 -9.85
C ALA A 73 5.98 26.50 -10.37
N GLU A 74 4.86 26.86 -11.01
CA GLU A 74 4.58 28.23 -11.48
C GLU A 74 4.35 29.18 -10.31
N GLU A 75 3.68 28.74 -9.24
CA GLU A 75 3.52 29.51 -8.01
C GLU A 75 4.89 29.79 -7.35
N ALA A 76 5.73 28.76 -7.22
CA ALA A 76 7.09 28.91 -6.71
C ALA A 76 7.90 29.89 -7.56
N LEU A 77 7.83 29.78 -8.90
CA LEU A 77 8.50 30.69 -9.82
C LEU A 77 8.07 32.16 -9.61
N ALA A 78 6.77 32.41 -9.43
CA ALA A 78 6.26 33.75 -9.18
C ALA A 78 6.77 34.33 -7.85
N ASN A 79 6.81 33.50 -6.79
CA ASN A 79 7.38 33.89 -5.49
C ASN A 79 8.88 34.20 -5.61
N ILE A 80 9.63 33.36 -6.33
CA ILE A 80 11.07 33.51 -6.59
C ILE A 80 11.37 34.81 -7.34
N LYS A 81 10.60 35.13 -8.39
CA LYS A 81 10.75 36.39 -9.13
C LYS A 81 10.49 37.62 -8.26
N ARG A 82 9.46 37.58 -7.40
CA ARG A 82 9.16 38.64 -6.42
C ARG A 82 10.27 38.83 -5.39
N LEU A 83 11.02 37.78 -5.10
CA LEU A 83 12.18 37.81 -4.19
C LEU A 83 13.49 38.24 -4.86
N GLY A 84 13.45 38.66 -6.13
CA GLY A 84 14.58 39.29 -6.83
C GLY A 84 15.27 38.42 -7.89
N PHE A 85 14.87 37.15 -8.03
CA PHE A 85 15.40 36.24 -9.05
C PHE A 85 14.65 36.42 -10.38
N THR A 86 14.73 37.63 -10.96
CA THR A 86 13.89 38.05 -12.11
C THR A 86 14.10 37.22 -13.37
N LYS A 87 15.28 36.61 -13.53
CA LYS A 87 15.65 35.75 -14.65
C LYS A 87 15.31 34.27 -14.47
N ALA A 88 14.71 33.87 -13.34
CA ALA A 88 14.33 32.49 -13.13
C ALA A 88 13.27 32.04 -14.16
N ASP A 89 13.32 30.78 -14.56
CA ASP A 89 12.37 30.18 -15.50
C ASP A 89 11.97 28.75 -15.08
N LEU A 90 10.89 28.27 -15.70
CA LEU A 90 10.35 26.93 -15.44
C LEU A 90 10.89 25.96 -16.48
N GLY A 91 11.48 24.87 -16.02
CA GLY A 91 11.95 23.77 -16.85
C GLY A 91 11.31 22.44 -16.50
N SER A 92 11.49 21.47 -17.40
CA SER A 92 11.13 20.08 -17.16
C SER A 92 12.25 19.16 -17.63
N LYS A 93 12.42 18.04 -16.92
CA LYS A 93 13.37 16.98 -17.25
C LYS A 93 12.58 15.72 -17.58
N ASP A 94 12.69 15.25 -18.81
CA ASP A 94 12.09 13.97 -19.22
C ASP A 94 12.81 12.83 -18.50
N VAL A 95 12.10 12.19 -17.56
CA VAL A 95 12.64 11.08 -16.77
C VAL A 95 12.44 9.74 -17.48
N SER A 96 11.59 9.66 -18.51
CA SER A 96 11.33 8.41 -19.25
C SER A 96 12.58 7.85 -19.96
N LYS A 97 13.57 8.72 -20.21
CA LYS A 97 14.83 8.36 -20.86
C LYS A 97 15.90 7.79 -19.91
N GLY A 98 15.66 7.80 -18.61
CA GLY A 98 16.64 7.32 -17.63
C GLY A 98 16.62 5.80 -17.48
N ALA A 99 17.80 5.21 -17.28
CA ALA A 99 17.89 3.81 -16.92
C ALA A 99 17.51 3.60 -15.45
N ALA A 100 16.95 2.43 -15.17
CA ALA A 100 16.76 1.99 -13.80
C ALA A 100 18.11 1.54 -13.21
N LYS A 101 18.43 2.02 -12.01
CA LYS A 101 19.68 1.75 -11.27
C LYS A 101 19.35 1.39 -9.83
N TYR A 102 20.22 0.62 -9.18
CA TYR A 102 20.06 0.26 -7.79
C TYR A 102 20.72 1.28 -6.87
N TYR A 103 20.05 1.60 -5.77
CA TYR A 103 20.52 2.51 -4.73
C TYR A 103 20.19 1.94 -3.36
N VAL A 104 20.86 2.41 -2.32
CA VAL A 104 20.51 2.15 -0.92
C VAL A 104 19.89 3.41 -0.34
N GLN A 105 18.60 3.40 -0.03
CA GLN A 105 17.93 4.55 0.58
C GLN A 105 18.28 4.61 2.07
N LEU A 106 18.80 5.74 2.52
CA LEU A 106 19.32 5.97 3.87
C LEU A 106 18.33 6.70 4.77
N GLY A 107 17.41 7.47 4.17
CA GLY A 107 16.49 8.29 4.93
C GLY A 107 15.58 9.17 4.07
N SER A 108 14.70 9.88 4.76
CA SER A 108 13.71 10.80 4.21
C SER A 108 13.75 12.09 5.02
N ILE A 109 13.80 13.23 4.34
CA ILE A 109 13.83 14.57 4.96
C ILE A 109 12.62 15.34 4.45
N GLU A 110 11.74 15.76 5.35
CA GLU A 110 10.62 16.62 4.98
C GLU A 110 11.11 18.02 4.55
N LYS A 111 10.36 18.67 3.66
CA LYS A 111 10.59 20.06 3.28
C LYS A 111 10.64 20.93 4.54
N ASN A 112 11.62 21.83 4.60
CA ASN A 112 11.91 22.72 5.74
C ASN A 112 12.59 22.08 6.97
N LYS A 113 12.82 20.77 7.01
CA LYS A 113 13.63 20.17 8.09
C LYS A 113 15.13 20.32 7.78
N LYS A 114 15.90 20.75 8.78
CA LYS A 114 17.37 20.78 8.68
C LYS A 114 17.91 19.36 8.58
N VAL A 115 18.88 19.16 7.69
CA VAL A 115 19.57 17.88 7.50
C VAL A 115 20.81 17.85 8.36
N ASN A 116 20.98 16.80 9.16
CA ASN A 116 22.25 16.52 9.81
C ASN A 116 23.19 15.83 8.82
N TRP A 117 23.91 16.63 8.03
CA TRP A 117 24.81 16.14 6.98
C TRP A 117 25.97 15.29 7.51
N SER A 118 26.40 15.53 8.75
CA SER A 118 27.47 14.75 9.38
C SER A 118 27.13 13.28 9.59
N LYS A 119 25.83 12.92 9.62
CA LYS A 119 25.41 11.50 9.60
C LYS A 119 25.85 10.79 8.31
N PHE A 120 25.98 11.52 7.21
CA PHE A 120 26.22 10.97 5.87
C PHE A 120 27.67 11.08 5.41
N GLU A 121 28.58 11.69 6.18
CA GLU A 121 30.00 11.86 5.82
C GLU A 121 30.70 10.52 5.50
N ALA A 122 30.31 9.44 6.19
CA ALA A 122 30.89 8.11 6.02
C ALA A 122 30.29 7.31 4.84
N VAL A 123 29.40 7.91 4.06
CA VAL A 123 28.67 7.28 2.96
C VAL A 123 29.28 7.69 1.61
N PRO A 124 29.78 6.73 0.82
CA PRO A 124 30.29 7.04 -0.51
C PRO A 124 29.15 7.39 -1.47
N SER A 125 29.34 8.41 -2.30
CA SER A 125 28.47 8.77 -3.44
C SER A 125 26.99 8.93 -3.04
N LEU A 126 26.68 10.11 -2.50
CA LEU A 126 25.33 10.48 -2.07
C LEU A 126 24.53 11.11 -3.19
N PHE A 127 23.29 10.66 -3.32
CA PHE A 127 22.29 11.20 -4.22
C PHE A 127 21.02 11.51 -3.46
N ALA A 128 20.20 12.38 -4.02
CA ALA A 128 18.86 12.64 -3.56
C ALA A 128 17.84 12.49 -4.68
N PHE A 129 16.61 12.15 -4.32
CA PHE A 129 15.47 12.27 -5.20
C PHE A 129 14.29 12.90 -4.45
N PRO A 130 13.63 13.92 -5.02
CA PRO A 130 12.52 14.57 -4.37
C PRO A 130 11.22 13.84 -4.71
N GLN A 131 10.39 13.58 -3.70
CA GLN A 131 9.08 12.95 -3.83
C GLN A 131 8.13 13.58 -2.82
N SER A 132 7.08 14.25 -3.30
CA SER A 132 5.94 14.68 -2.48
C SER A 132 6.33 15.35 -1.16
N GLU A 133 6.92 16.55 -1.24
CA GLU A 133 7.37 17.35 -0.08
C GLU A 133 8.51 16.69 0.75
N VAL A 134 9.08 15.58 0.28
CA VAL A 134 10.16 14.86 0.97
C VAL A 134 11.36 14.69 0.05
N LEU A 135 12.55 14.96 0.57
CA LEU A 135 13.83 14.63 -0.05
C LEU A 135 14.30 13.28 0.46
N LYS A 136 14.45 12.31 -0.45
CA LYS A 136 14.93 10.97 -0.11
C LYS A 136 16.42 10.93 -0.38
N ILE A 137 17.20 10.50 0.62
CA ILE A 137 18.66 10.41 0.53
C ILE A 137 19.05 8.97 0.24
N VAL A 138 19.92 8.77 -0.75
CA VAL A 138 20.32 7.45 -1.21
C VAL A 138 21.83 7.39 -1.47
N ALA A 139 22.43 6.22 -1.26
CA ALA A 139 23.79 5.88 -1.68
C ALA A 139 23.75 5.11 -3.00
N GLY A 140 24.72 5.32 -3.89
CA GLY A 140 24.82 4.61 -5.18
C GLY A 140 25.31 5.51 -6.31
N PRO A 141 24.96 5.23 -7.59
CA PRO A 141 24.27 4.04 -8.07
C PRO A 141 25.15 2.79 -8.03
N PHE A 142 24.52 1.63 -7.84
CA PHE A 142 25.13 0.30 -7.95
C PHE A 142 24.71 -0.38 -9.26
N ARG A 143 25.59 -1.21 -9.83
CA ARG A 143 25.33 -1.87 -11.12
C ARG A 143 24.32 -3.01 -10.98
N THR A 144 24.35 -3.71 -9.84
CA THR A 144 23.47 -4.84 -9.56
C THR A 144 22.82 -4.70 -8.18
N LEU A 145 21.74 -5.45 -7.97
CA LEU A 145 21.07 -5.51 -6.68
C LEU A 145 21.98 -6.12 -5.60
N GLU A 146 22.84 -7.05 -5.98
CA GLU A 146 23.81 -7.71 -5.10
C GLU A 146 24.87 -6.72 -4.61
N GLU A 147 25.36 -5.83 -5.47
CA GLU A 147 26.26 -4.74 -5.06
C GLU A 147 25.58 -3.80 -4.07
N ALA A 148 24.33 -3.40 -4.36
CA ALA A 148 23.55 -2.55 -3.45
C ALA A 148 23.28 -3.24 -2.10
N ARG A 149 23.03 -4.55 -2.09
CA ARG A 149 22.85 -5.33 -0.85
C ARG A 149 24.13 -5.45 -0.04
N LYS A 150 25.29 -5.63 -0.69
CA LYS A 150 26.58 -5.62 0.02
C LYS A 150 26.85 -4.29 0.70
N GLU A 151 26.62 -3.18 -0.02
CA GLU A 151 26.78 -1.84 0.56
C GLU A 151 25.74 -1.57 1.65
N LEU A 152 24.51 -2.06 1.49
CA LEU A 152 23.46 -1.95 2.50
C LEU A 152 23.90 -2.52 3.85
N GLU A 153 24.51 -3.70 3.88
CA GLU A 153 24.98 -4.31 5.13
C GLU A 153 26.09 -3.48 5.78
N LEU A 154 27.01 -2.91 4.99
CA LEU A 154 28.05 -2.00 5.50
C LEU A 154 27.44 -0.72 6.08
N LEU A 155 26.44 -0.15 5.42
CA LEU A 155 25.76 1.06 5.88
C LEU A 155 24.92 0.82 7.12
N LYS A 156 24.25 -0.34 7.24
CA LYS A 156 23.56 -0.74 8.47
C LYS A 156 24.51 -0.83 9.65
N ALA A 157 25.69 -1.43 9.46
CA ALA A 157 26.74 -1.49 10.48
C ALA A 157 27.26 -0.09 10.90
N LYS A 158 27.15 0.90 10.01
CA LYS A 158 27.48 2.31 10.27
C LYS A 158 26.33 3.13 10.89
N GLY A 159 25.23 2.49 11.30
CA GLY A 159 24.11 3.14 11.99
C GLY A 159 22.93 3.56 11.08
N PHE A 160 22.90 3.10 9.83
CA PHE A 160 21.73 3.24 8.95
C PHE A 160 20.82 2.00 9.03
N SER A 161 20.29 1.68 10.22
CA SER A 161 19.51 0.47 10.48
C SER A 161 18.29 0.30 9.56
N ASP A 162 17.64 1.41 9.22
CA ASP A 162 16.42 1.45 8.41
C ASP A 162 16.70 1.54 6.90
N ALA A 163 17.97 1.46 6.50
CA ALA A 163 18.33 1.51 5.10
C ALA A 163 17.81 0.29 4.33
N PHE A 164 17.50 0.47 3.06
CA PHE A 164 17.11 -0.61 2.17
C PHE A 164 17.54 -0.37 0.73
N ALA A 165 17.84 -1.44 0.01
CA ALA A 165 18.13 -1.39 -1.42
C ALA A 165 16.84 -1.20 -2.22
N ARG A 166 16.86 -0.33 -3.23
CA ARG A 166 15.73 -0.07 -4.13
C ARG A 166 16.21 0.28 -5.52
N GLU A 167 15.33 0.11 -6.49
CA GLU A 167 15.54 0.58 -7.86
C GLU A 167 14.98 2.00 -8.02
N LEU A 168 15.74 2.87 -8.70
CA LEU A 168 15.36 4.23 -9.03
C LEU A 168 15.78 4.56 -10.46
N ASN A 169 14.98 5.39 -11.12
CA ASN A 169 15.36 5.97 -12.39
C ASN A 169 16.48 6.99 -12.16
N GLU A 170 17.64 6.81 -12.81
CA GLU A 170 18.81 7.68 -12.63
C GLU A 170 18.56 9.13 -13.07
N MET A 171 17.60 9.36 -13.97
CA MET A 171 17.22 10.72 -14.39
C MET A 171 16.35 11.42 -13.34
N ALA A 172 15.81 10.70 -12.35
CA ALA A 172 15.06 11.28 -11.23
C ALA A 172 15.94 11.60 -10.00
N THR A 173 17.23 11.22 -10.02
CA THR A 173 18.18 11.48 -8.93
C THR A 173 19.13 12.64 -9.28
N PHE A 174 19.70 13.26 -8.25
CA PHE A 174 20.77 14.25 -8.38
C PHE A 174 21.82 14.02 -7.29
N SER A 175 23.09 14.31 -7.60
CA SER A 175 24.19 14.14 -6.65
C SER A 175 24.12 15.18 -5.53
N ILE A 176 24.45 14.78 -4.31
CA ILE A 176 24.61 15.67 -3.16
C ILE A 176 26.08 16.02 -3.04
N GLY A 177 26.42 17.29 -3.23
CA GLY A 177 27.78 17.79 -3.09
C GLY A 177 27.89 18.87 -2.02
N ALA A 178 28.96 19.67 -2.12
CA ALA A 178 29.24 20.74 -1.18
C ALA A 178 28.17 21.85 -1.16
N PHE A 179 27.46 22.05 -2.28
CA PHE A 179 26.37 23.02 -2.34
C PHE A 179 25.19 22.57 -1.46
N GLU A 180 24.72 21.34 -1.60
CA GLU A 180 23.54 20.84 -0.87
C GLU A 180 23.85 20.62 0.61
N SER A 181 25.06 20.15 0.92
CA SER A 181 25.46 19.76 2.27
C SER A 181 26.12 20.87 3.09
N ASN A 182 26.57 21.95 2.45
CA ASN A 182 27.49 22.92 3.04
C ASN A 182 28.77 22.29 3.64
N GLN A 183 29.13 21.08 3.20
CA GLN A 183 30.28 20.31 3.69
C GLN A 183 30.99 19.65 2.49
N VAL A 184 32.30 19.43 2.58
CA VAL A 184 32.99 18.64 1.55
C VAL A 184 32.72 17.16 1.82
N LEU A 185 31.76 16.59 1.08
CA LEU A 185 31.49 15.15 1.11
C LEU A 185 32.48 14.41 0.20
N SER A 186 32.87 13.19 0.58
CA SER A 186 33.87 12.40 -0.13
C SER A 186 33.37 11.97 -1.51
N ASP A 187 33.79 12.68 -2.57
CA ASP A 187 33.63 12.25 -3.96
C ASP A 187 34.62 11.12 -4.27
N VAL A 188 34.26 9.86 -4.01
CA VAL A 188 35.12 8.71 -4.35
C VAL A 188 34.72 8.11 -5.69
N LYS A 189 35.59 8.34 -6.69
CA LYS A 189 35.65 7.65 -7.99
C LYS A 189 35.67 6.13 -7.82
N GLN A 190 35.11 5.42 -8.81
CA GLN A 190 35.26 3.97 -9.00
C GLN A 190 36.71 3.48 -8.85
N ASN A 191 36.92 2.54 -7.91
CA ASN A 191 37.88 1.43 -7.85
C ASN A 191 38.71 1.30 -6.56
N SER A 192 38.87 0.03 -6.17
CA SER A 192 39.86 -0.60 -5.28
C SER A 192 39.70 -0.55 -3.75
N ILE A 193 39.85 -1.76 -3.20
CA ILE A 193 39.79 -2.25 -1.82
C ILE A 193 40.99 -1.74 -1.00
N SER A 194 40.79 -1.41 0.30
CA SER A 194 41.60 -1.89 1.46
C SER A 194 41.31 -1.20 2.81
N ALA A 195 41.06 -2.06 3.81
CA ALA A 195 41.59 -2.07 5.20
C ALA A 195 41.26 -1.00 6.28
N LEU A 196 40.51 -1.47 7.30
CA LEU A 196 40.78 -1.52 8.77
C LEU A 196 40.90 -0.28 9.71
N SER A 197 40.34 -0.51 10.92
CA SER A 197 40.62 0.06 12.27
C SER A 197 40.00 1.41 12.69
N VAL A 198 39.54 1.68 13.93
CA VAL A 198 39.39 0.96 15.23
C VAL A 198 38.61 1.89 16.22
N LYS A 199 37.88 1.31 17.20
CA LYS A 199 37.41 1.79 18.56
C LYS A 199 36.88 3.25 18.71
N GLY A 200 35.89 3.59 19.54
CA GLY A 200 35.22 2.96 20.69
C GLY A 200 34.73 4.11 21.61
N ASP A 201 33.57 3.93 22.26
CA ASP A 201 33.16 4.45 23.59
C ASP A 201 31.67 4.82 23.67
N ALA A 202 31.04 4.33 24.74
CA ALA A 202 29.76 4.73 25.32
C ALA A 202 30.08 5.25 26.75
N PRO A 203 29.12 5.70 27.60
CA PRO A 203 27.66 5.87 27.42
C PRO A 203 27.12 7.21 27.99
N SER A 204 25.81 7.44 27.95
CA SER A 204 25.11 8.06 29.10
C SER A 204 23.59 7.88 29.03
N VAL A 205 23.07 7.55 30.21
CA VAL A 205 21.70 7.23 30.60
C VAL A 205 20.88 8.52 30.73
N ILE A 206 19.63 8.52 30.25
CA ILE A 206 18.57 9.41 30.75
C ILE A 206 17.31 8.55 30.97
N THR A 207 16.76 8.70 32.17
CA THR A 207 15.66 8.00 32.80
C THR A 207 14.28 8.25 32.19
N GLU A 208 13.50 7.18 32.23
CA GLU A 208 12.08 6.97 31.90
C GLU A 208 11.10 8.14 32.18
N GLU A 209 10.41 8.58 31.13
CA GLU A 209 8.97 8.83 31.19
C GLU A 209 8.26 7.69 30.46
N ALA A 210 7.19 7.16 31.06
CA ALA A 210 6.41 6.03 30.57
C ALA A 210 5.70 6.34 29.24
N THR A 211 6.45 6.34 28.14
CA THR A 211 5.89 6.29 26.79
C THR A 211 5.42 4.87 26.54
N SER A 212 4.10 4.70 26.39
CA SER A 212 3.52 3.47 25.89
C SER A 212 4.32 2.99 24.68
N PHE A 213 4.97 1.83 24.83
CA PHE A 213 5.76 1.18 23.79
C PHE A 213 4.89 0.76 22.57
N TRP A 214 3.56 0.89 22.72
CA TRP A 214 2.50 0.48 21.82
C TRP A 214 1.53 1.67 21.57
N PRO A 215 0.98 1.92 20.36
CA PRO A 215 1.00 1.13 19.15
C PRO A 215 2.30 1.33 18.34
N PRO A 216 2.63 0.40 17.42
CA PRO A 216 3.73 0.59 16.50
C PRO A 216 3.62 1.96 15.80
N LYS A 217 4.73 2.70 15.68
CA LYS A 217 4.83 3.87 14.79
C LYS A 217 4.48 3.54 13.31
N THR A 218 4.24 2.26 13.00
CA THR A 218 3.87 1.68 11.72
C THR A 218 2.37 1.36 11.57
N MET A 219 1.51 1.63 12.56
CA MET A 219 0.06 1.61 12.32
C MET A 219 -0.30 2.76 11.37
N ASP A 220 -0.29 2.45 10.06
CA ASP A 220 -0.63 3.36 8.98
C ASP A 220 -2.07 3.83 9.20
N ALA A 221 -2.25 5.11 9.54
CA ALA A 221 -3.57 5.70 9.80
C ALA A 221 -4.51 5.68 8.57
N LYS A 222 -4.01 5.26 7.40
CA LYS A 222 -4.76 5.03 6.17
C LYS A 222 -5.43 3.65 6.12
N ILE A 223 -6.08 3.26 7.21
CA ILE A 223 -6.97 2.09 7.22
C ILE A 223 -8.09 2.32 6.18
N GLY A 224 -8.32 1.35 5.30
CA GLY A 224 -9.39 1.45 4.30
C GLY A 224 -9.16 2.48 3.20
N ALA A 225 -7.92 2.96 2.99
CA ALA A 225 -7.62 3.85 1.86
C ALA A 225 -8.05 3.21 0.55
N THR A 226 -9.01 3.85 -0.10
CA THR A 226 -9.60 3.36 -1.34
C THR A 226 -8.54 3.32 -2.44
N PRO A 227 -8.34 2.18 -3.14
CA PRO A 227 -7.39 2.07 -4.24
C PRO A 227 -7.63 3.15 -5.28
N ASN A 228 -6.53 3.77 -5.72
CA ASN A 228 -6.57 4.75 -6.80
C ASN A 228 -6.98 4.07 -8.10
N ILE A 229 -7.96 4.59 -8.81
CA ILE A 229 -8.37 4.01 -10.09
C ILE A 229 -7.38 4.41 -11.18
N LEU A 230 -6.77 3.44 -11.86
CA LEU A 230 -5.82 3.70 -12.94
C LEU A 230 -6.57 4.10 -14.22
N SER A 231 -6.74 5.41 -14.41
CA SER A 231 -7.53 6.00 -15.51
C SER A 231 -6.89 5.83 -16.89
N THR A 232 -5.57 5.66 -16.95
CA THR A 232 -4.77 5.53 -18.18
C THR A 232 -4.73 4.11 -18.72
N LEU A 233 -5.25 3.12 -17.98
CA LEU A 233 -5.23 1.72 -18.39
C LEU A 233 -6.60 1.30 -18.94
N LYS A 234 -6.60 0.74 -20.15
CA LYS A 234 -7.80 0.19 -20.79
C LYS A 234 -8.15 -1.17 -20.20
N ARG A 235 -9.40 -1.36 -19.78
CA ARG A 235 -9.88 -2.59 -19.12
C ARG A 235 -11.28 -3.00 -19.57
N THR A 236 -11.51 -4.30 -19.59
CA THR A 236 -12.83 -4.88 -19.90
C THR A 236 -13.84 -4.59 -18.78
N SER A 237 -13.42 -4.57 -17.53
CA SER A 237 -14.25 -4.20 -16.36
C SER A 237 -14.84 -2.79 -16.51
N VAL A 238 -14.01 -1.82 -16.87
CA VAL A 238 -14.42 -0.45 -17.16
C VAL A 238 -15.34 -0.38 -18.38
N LEU A 239 -15.03 -1.11 -19.44
CA LEU A 239 -15.88 -1.16 -20.63
C LEU A 239 -17.28 -1.71 -20.29
N SER A 240 -17.37 -2.72 -19.43
CA SER A 240 -18.64 -3.27 -18.96
C SER A 240 -19.42 -2.26 -18.12
N LEU A 241 -18.77 -1.54 -17.20
CA LEU A 241 -19.41 -0.44 -16.46
C LEU A 241 -19.97 0.63 -17.41
N GLN A 242 -19.17 1.07 -18.38
CA GLN A 242 -19.59 2.08 -19.37
C GLN A 242 -20.78 1.61 -20.19
N LYS A 243 -20.84 0.34 -20.58
CA LYS A 243 -21.98 -0.25 -21.32
C LYS A 243 -23.26 -0.17 -20.50
N VAL A 244 -23.21 -0.54 -19.21
CA VAL A 244 -24.38 -0.51 -18.32
C VAL A 244 -24.81 0.94 -18.04
N LEU A 245 -23.87 1.85 -17.76
CA LEU A 245 -24.20 3.26 -17.57
C LEU A 245 -24.77 3.89 -18.85
N LYS A 246 -24.33 3.43 -20.03
CA LYS A 246 -24.85 3.92 -21.31
C LYS A 246 -26.26 3.41 -21.61
N SER A 247 -26.59 2.17 -21.27
CA SER A 247 -27.97 1.65 -21.44
C SER A 247 -28.97 2.40 -20.56
N GLU A 248 -28.52 2.91 -19.42
CA GLU A 248 -29.32 3.74 -18.51
C GLU A 248 -29.27 5.24 -18.82
N ASN A 249 -28.67 5.64 -19.97
CA ASN A 249 -28.50 7.03 -20.40
C ASN A 249 -27.66 7.92 -19.45
N TYR A 250 -26.84 7.34 -18.57
CA TYR A 250 -25.92 8.08 -17.70
C TYR A 250 -24.56 8.34 -18.32
N TYR A 251 -24.14 7.55 -19.33
CA TYR A 251 -22.83 7.68 -19.98
C TYR A 251 -22.93 8.22 -21.43
N PRO A 252 -22.69 9.53 -21.65
CA PRO A 252 -22.76 10.14 -22.97
C PRO A 252 -21.50 9.86 -23.83
N GLY A 253 -20.42 9.37 -23.23
CA GLY A 253 -19.14 9.17 -23.89
C GLY A 253 -19.09 7.97 -24.86
N VAL A 254 -17.94 7.85 -25.52
CA VAL A 254 -17.59 6.66 -26.32
C VAL A 254 -17.18 5.52 -25.38
N LEU A 255 -17.60 4.30 -25.69
CA LEU A 255 -17.22 3.09 -24.96
C LEU A 255 -15.73 2.80 -25.22
N SER A 256 -14.87 3.23 -24.30
CA SER A 256 -13.42 3.25 -24.49
C SER A 256 -12.70 2.21 -23.64
N GLY A 257 -13.30 1.78 -22.54
CA GLY A 257 -12.67 0.94 -21.52
C GLY A 257 -11.63 1.67 -20.66
N TYR A 258 -11.50 2.99 -20.78
CA TYR A 258 -10.68 3.81 -19.87
C TYR A 258 -11.54 4.46 -18.80
N TYR A 259 -11.11 4.41 -17.53
CA TYR A 259 -11.84 5.02 -16.43
C TYR A 259 -11.51 6.52 -16.37
N ASN A 260 -12.02 7.26 -17.34
CA ASN A 260 -11.87 8.71 -17.45
C ASN A 260 -12.90 9.44 -16.57
N ASP A 261 -12.78 10.77 -16.52
CA ASP A 261 -13.75 11.62 -15.80
C ASP A 261 -15.19 11.42 -16.23
N ALA A 262 -15.44 11.16 -17.52
CA ALA A 262 -16.79 10.86 -17.99
C ALA A 262 -17.35 9.60 -17.33
N THR A 263 -16.55 8.53 -17.21
CA THR A 263 -16.96 7.30 -16.53
C THR A 263 -17.26 7.55 -15.05
N ARG A 264 -16.36 8.27 -14.37
CA ARG A 264 -16.51 8.64 -12.96
C ARG A 264 -17.78 9.46 -12.71
N VAL A 265 -17.96 10.55 -13.45
CA VAL A 265 -19.13 11.44 -13.34
C VAL A 265 -20.42 10.69 -13.67
N SER A 266 -20.42 9.83 -14.68
CA SER A 266 -21.58 8.99 -15.02
C SER A 266 -21.93 8.01 -13.91
N PHE A 267 -20.95 7.38 -13.28
CA PHE A 267 -21.17 6.54 -12.10
C PHE A 267 -21.75 7.34 -10.93
N GLU A 268 -21.14 8.49 -10.58
CA GLU A 268 -21.63 9.38 -9.51
C GLU A 268 -23.06 9.88 -9.78
N ASN A 269 -23.39 10.15 -11.04
CA ASN A 269 -24.74 10.55 -11.44
C ASN A 269 -25.73 9.40 -11.34
N ALA A 270 -25.36 8.19 -11.77
CA ALA A 270 -26.19 7.00 -11.59
C ALA A 270 -26.41 6.69 -10.11
N LEU A 271 -25.38 6.85 -9.27
CA LEU A 271 -25.47 6.65 -7.82
C LEU A 271 -26.50 7.58 -7.17
N LYS A 272 -26.57 8.85 -7.61
CA LYS A 272 -27.49 9.86 -7.08
C LYS A 272 -28.92 9.73 -7.60
N ASN A 273 -29.06 9.37 -8.87
CA ASN A 273 -30.32 9.53 -9.61
C ASN A 273 -31.00 8.21 -9.98
N LEU A 274 -30.28 7.08 -9.99
CA LEU A 274 -30.91 5.78 -10.23
C LEU A 274 -31.68 5.37 -8.95
N PRO A 275 -33.01 5.24 -8.97
CA PRO A 275 -33.83 5.04 -7.77
C PRO A 275 -33.38 3.82 -6.94
N GLU A 276 -33.08 2.73 -7.63
CA GLU A 276 -32.64 1.48 -7.04
C GLU A 276 -31.33 1.68 -6.27
N MET A 277 -30.35 2.38 -6.85
CA MET A 277 -29.06 2.67 -6.18
C MET A 277 -29.23 3.60 -4.97
N LYS A 278 -30.04 4.66 -5.11
CA LYS A 278 -30.30 5.62 -4.03
C LYS A 278 -30.83 4.94 -2.77
N SER A 279 -31.66 3.91 -2.93
CA SER A 279 -32.23 3.14 -1.82
C SER A 279 -31.19 2.36 -0.99
N PHE A 280 -30.02 2.06 -1.56
CA PHE A 280 -28.93 1.33 -0.89
C PHE A 280 -27.80 2.22 -0.40
N THR A 281 -27.65 3.43 -0.96
CA THR A 281 -26.67 4.42 -0.48
C THR A 281 -27.01 5.06 0.87
N SER A 282 -28.29 5.05 1.24
CA SER A 282 -28.82 5.66 2.47
C SER A 282 -29.01 4.68 3.63
N LYS A 283 -28.81 3.38 3.39
CA LYS A 283 -28.90 2.35 4.43
C LYS A 283 -27.59 2.31 5.21
N ASN A 284 -27.71 2.39 6.54
CA ASN A 284 -26.59 2.17 7.46
C ASN A 284 -25.94 0.81 7.18
N GLU A 285 -24.63 0.76 7.40
CA GLU A 285 -23.74 -0.38 7.16
C GLU A 285 -24.36 -1.72 7.59
N VAL A 286 -24.34 -2.69 6.68
CA VAL A 286 -24.44 -4.10 7.04
C VAL A 286 -23.15 -4.42 7.80
N LYS A 287 -23.27 -4.64 9.11
CA LYS A 287 -22.18 -5.23 9.90
C LYS A 287 -21.85 -6.58 9.28
N THR A 288 -20.73 -6.66 8.55
CA THR A 288 -20.08 -7.94 8.23
C THR A 288 -19.86 -8.66 9.56
N GLY A 289 -20.23 -9.94 9.62
CA GLY A 289 -20.52 -10.71 10.84
C GLY A 289 -19.70 -10.27 12.04
N LEU A 290 -20.40 -9.91 13.12
CA LEU A 290 -19.75 -9.86 14.43
C LEU A 290 -19.13 -11.24 14.66
N PRO A 291 -17.89 -11.31 15.18
CA PRO A 291 -17.26 -12.59 15.44
C PRO A 291 -18.21 -13.50 16.22
N VAL A 292 -18.39 -14.73 15.72
CA VAL A 292 -18.92 -15.87 16.49
C VAL A 292 -18.30 -15.81 17.87
N ASP A 293 -19.11 -15.99 18.94
CA ASP A 293 -18.72 -15.91 20.36
C ASP A 293 -17.25 -16.33 20.57
N LEU A 294 -16.34 -15.35 20.49
CA LEU A 294 -14.91 -15.64 20.38
C LEU A 294 -14.44 -16.17 21.72
N ASP A 295 -13.65 -17.24 21.70
CA ASP A 295 -12.93 -17.65 22.89
C ASP A 295 -12.15 -16.47 23.49
N LYS A 296 -12.01 -16.45 24.82
CA LYS A 296 -11.40 -15.32 25.56
C LYS A 296 -10.01 -14.98 25.05
N LEU A 297 -9.22 -15.97 24.65
CA LEU A 297 -7.89 -15.73 24.09
C LEU A 297 -7.98 -15.07 22.70
N SER A 298 -8.90 -15.53 21.85
CA SER A 298 -9.13 -14.94 20.52
C SER A 298 -9.50 -13.45 20.63
N SER A 299 -10.42 -13.11 21.52
CA SER A 299 -10.81 -11.71 21.77
C SER A 299 -9.63 -10.83 22.21
N ILE A 300 -8.72 -11.37 23.02
CA ILE A 300 -7.51 -10.66 23.46
C ILE A 300 -6.50 -10.50 22.33
N ILE A 301 -6.30 -11.52 21.50
CA ILE A 301 -5.38 -11.47 20.37
C ILE A 301 -5.89 -10.48 19.31
N ASP A 302 -7.18 -10.51 18.98
CA ASP A 302 -7.78 -9.58 18.01
C ASP A 302 -7.72 -8.12 18.47
N ARG A 303 -7.85 -7.88 19.77
CA ARG A 303 -7.86 -6.53 20.36
C ARG A 303 -6.54 -6.15 20.99
N LEU A 304 -5.48 -6.94 20.79
CA LEU A 304 -4.16 -6.68 21.35
C LEU A 304 -3.70 -5.24 21.16
N PRO A 305 -4.01 -4.56 20.02
CA PRO A 305 -3.64 -3.17 19.86
C PRO A 305 -4.30 -2.15 20.77
N GLU A 306 -5.46 -2.50 21.32
CA GLU A 306 -6.32 -1.63 22.13
C GLU A 306 -6.11 -1.83 23.64
N ILE A 307 -5.38 -2.88 24.02
CA ILE A 307 -5.20 -3.27 25.41
C ILE A 307 -4.11 -2.41 26.05
N SER A 308 -4.40 -1.84 27.23
CA SER A 308 -3.47 -0.99 27.97
C SER A 308 -2.21 -1.72 28.44
N ASP A 309 -2.35 -2.97 28.89
CA ASP A 309 -1.24 -3.87 29.22
C ASP A 309 -1.34 -5.19 28.45
N PRO A 310 -0.82 -5.23 27.20
CA PRO A 310 -0.95 -6.40 26.35
C PRO A 310 -0.13 -7.59 26.86
N PHE A 311 0.97 -7.36 27.60
CA PHE A 311 1.76 -8.44 28.20
C PHE A 311 0.98 -9.17 29.29
N ILE A 312 0.34 -8.45 30.20
CA ILE A 312 -0.51 -9.05 31.24
C ILE A 312 -1.69 -9.78 30.61
N ALA A 313 -2.29 -9.23 29.55
CA ALA A 313 -3.45 -9.85 28.91
C ALA A 313 -3.11 -11.22 28.28
N VAL A 314 -2.02 -11.33 27.52
CA VAL A 314 -1.65 -12.60 26.86
C VAL A 314 -1.03 -13.61 27.84
N ASN A 315 -0.22 -13.15 28.81
CA ASN A 315 0.49 -14.07 29.72
C ASN A 315 -0.42 -14.78 30.74
N LYS A 316 -1.72 -14.46 30.79
CA LYS A 316 -2.73 -15.20 31.57
C LYS A 316 -3.01 -16.60 31.02
N PHE A 317 -2.66 -16.84 29.76
CA PHE A 317 -2.97 -18.08 29.05
C PHE A 317 -1.70 -18.93 28.92
N SER A 318 -1.84 -20.23 29.16
CA SER A 318 -0.78 -21.21 28.93
C SER A 318 -0.67 -21.65 27.46
N ASP A 319 -1.62 -21.21 26.64
CA ASP A 319 -1.78 -21.54 25.22
C ASP A 319 -0.51 -21.23 24.41
N PRO A 320 -0.10 -22.11 23.48
CA PRO A 320 1.04 -21.86 22.61
C PRO A 320 0.97 -20.54 21.84
N LEU A 321 -0.21 -20.15 21.36
CA LEU A 321 -0.43 -18.92 20.62
C LEU A 321 -0.24 -17.69 21.52
N ALA A 322 -0.73 -17.75 22.76
CA ALA A 322 -0.49 -16.70 23.74
C ALA A 322 1.01 -16.48 24.02
N LYS A 323 1.79 -17.57 24.09
CA LYS A 323 3.26 -17.51 24.22
C LYS A 323 3.92 -16.91 22.97
N ALA A 324 3.40 -17.20 21.79
CA ALA A 324 3.88 -16.62 20.54
C ALA A 324 3.66 -15.10 20.50
N TYR A 325 2.47 -14.63 20.88
CA TYR A 325 2.18 -13.19 21.01
C TYR A 325 2.98 -12.52 22.13
N SER A 326 3.26 -13.22 23.23
CA SER A 326 4.21 -12.76 24.25
C SER A 326 5.63 -12.57 23.69
N ALA A 327 6.10 -13.49 22.84
CA ALA A 327 7.37 -13.36 22.14
C ALA A 327 7.37 -12.17 21.16
N TYR A 328 6.30 -11.98 20.40
CA TYR A 328 6.09 -10.83 19.52
C TYR A 328 6.15 -9.50 20.28
N LEU A 329 5.40 -9.35 21.38
CA LEU A 329 5.41 -8.15 22.20
C LEU A 329 6.80 -7.89 22.80
N THR A 330 7.49 -8.96 23.23
CA THR A 330 8.87 -8.89 23.73
C THR A 330 9.83 -8.39 22.65
N PHE A 331 9.72 -8.92 21.42
CA PHE A 331 10.55 -8.50 20.29
C PHE A 331 10.33 -7.04 19.97
N LEU A 332 9.08 -6.58 19.97
CA LEU A 332 8.83 -5.17 19.75
C LEU A 332 9.49 -4.36 20.87
N LYS A 333 9.24 -4.69 22.14
CA LYS A 333 9.70 -3.90 23.30
C LYS A 333 11.22 -3.80 23.36
N ASN A 334 11.90 -4.92 23.17
CA ASN A 334 13.33 -5.06 23.48
C ASN A 334 14.20 -5.33 22.25
N GLY A 335 13.60 -5.53 21.07
CA GLY A 335 14.30 -6.02 19.88
C GLY A 335 14.58 -7.52 19.94
N ALA A 336 15.45 -7.96 19.02
CA ALA A 336 15.94 -9.33 18.99
C ALA A 336 16.73 -9.69 20.25
N GLY A 337 16.55 -10.90 20.78
CA GLY A 337 17.30 -11.36 21.95
C GLY A 337 16.87 -12.72 22.47
N LYS A 338 17.67 -13.26 23.42
CA LYS A 338 17.47 -14.60 23.99
C LYS A 338 16.08 -14.82 24.58
N GLU A 339 15.47 -13.77 25.13
CA GLU A 339 14.12 -13.88 25.70
C GLU A 339 13.07 -14.15 24.61
N VAL A 340 13.17 -13.48 23.47
CA VAL A 340 12.30 -13.74 22.31
C VAL A 340 12.51 -15.17 21.82
N ASP A 341 13.76 -15.58 21.67
CA ASP A 341 14.12 -16.94 21.24
C ASP A 341 13.48 -17.98 22.16
N LEU A 342 13.63 -17.83 23.48
CA LEU A 342 13.06 -18.76 24.46
C LEU A 342 11.53 -18.82 24.36
N LYS A 343 10.85 -17.67 24.34
CA LYS A 343 9.37 -17.62 24.30
C LYS A 343 8.83 -18.22 23.01
N MET A 344 9.39 -17.86 21.85
CA MET A 344 8.88 -18.32 20.56
C MET A 344 9.18 -19.80 20.31
N ASN A 345 10.35 -20.31 20.70
CA ASN A 345 10.63 -21.75 20.61
C ASN A 345 9.74 -22.56 21.58
N ALA A 346 9.42 -22.03 22.76
CA ALA A 346 8.46 -22.67 23.65
C ALA A 346 7.04 -22.70 23.06
N ALA A 347 6.64 -21.62 22.37
CA ALA A 347 5.39 -21.56 21.63
C ALA A 347 5.33 -22.61 20.52
N ILE A 348 6.37 -22.71 19.67
CA ILE A 348 6.45 -23.73 18.60
C ILE A 348 6.36 -25.14 19.18
N LYS A 349 7.14 -25.46 20.22
CA LYS A 349 7.11 -26.78 20.87
C LYS A 349 5.72 -27.12 21.42
N GLY A 350 5.04 -26.14 21.99
CA GLY A 350 3.67 -26.30 22.49
C GLY A 350 2.67 -26.53 21.36
N ALA A 351 2.72 -25.71 20.31
CA ALA A 351 1.75 -25.72 19.20
C ALA A 351 1.84 -26.99 18.34
N PHE A 352 3.02 -27.58 18.22
CA PHE A 352 3.26 -28.80 17.47
C PHE A 352 3.41 -30.04 18.37
N SER A 353 3.04 -29.93 19.65
CA SER A 353 3.11 -31.05 20.59
C SER A 353 2.25 -32.21 20.09
N GLY A 354 2.80 -33.42 20.10
CA GLY A 354 2.11 -34.63 19.62
C GLY A 354 2.17 -34.85 18.10
N LEU A 355 2.65 -33.87 17.32
CA LEU A 355 2.85 -34.04 15.88
C LEU A 355 4.20 -34.70 15.58
N SER A 356 4.16 -35.80 14.83
CA SER A 356 5.38 -36.49 14.36
C SER A 356 5.89 -35.94 13.03
N LYS A 357 5.01 -35.30 12.25
CA LYS A 357 5.25 -34.72 10.92
C LYS A 357 4.44 -33.44 10.76
N LEU A 358 4.86 -32.59 9.83
CA LEU A 358 4.12 -31.39 9.44
C LEU A 358 2.73 -31.74 8.91
N PRO A 359 1.71 -30.91 9.18
CA PRO A 359 0.41 -31.04 8.54
C PRO A 359 0.52 -31.04 7.00
N PRO A 360 -0.35 -31.78 6.30
CA PRO A 360 -0.37 -31.77 4.84
C PRO A 360 -0.65 -30.36 4.31
N ASN A 361 0.01 -30.00 3.20
CA ASN A 361 -0.11 -28.70 2.54
C ASN A 361 0.38 -27.51 3.39
N MET A 362 1.22 -27.71 4.42
CA MET A 362 1.93 -26.62 5.11
C MET A 362 3.32 -26.40 4.45
N PRO A 363 3.81 -25.16 4.33
CA PRO A 363 5.16 -24.91 3.84
C PRO A 363 6.19 -25.58 4.76
N PHE A 364 7.33 -26.00 4.21
CA PHE A 364 8.38 -26.65 5.00
C PHE A 364 8.77 -25.81 6.23
N PHE A 365 8.74 -26.45 7.40
CA PHE A 365 9.07 -25.87 8.70
C PHE A 365 9.53 -26.94 9.69
N ASP A 366 10.78 -26.86 10.16
CA ASP A 366 11.28 -27.81 11.15
C ASP A 366 10.90 -27.37 12.56
N PHE A 367 9.72 -27.81 13.04
CA PHE A 367 9.22 -27.48 14.37
C PHE A 367 10.01 -28.16 15.53
N LYS A 368 11.01 -29.01 15.23
CA LYS A 368 11.88 -29.64 16.23
C LYS A 368 13.18 -28.85 16.43
N ALA A 369 13.52 -27.95 15.52
CA ALA A 369 14.70 -27.11 15.63
C ALA A 369 14.54 -26.03 16.72
N VAL A 370 15.68 -25.44 17.12
CA VAL A 370 15.73 -24.26 17.98
C VAL A 370 16.18 -23.09 17.13
N TYR A 371 15.35 -22.05 17.09
CA TYR A 371 15.56 -20.88 16.25
C TYR A 371 16.04 -19.67 17.05
N SER A 372 16.80 -18.78 16.39
CA SER A 372 16.99 -17.40 16.84
C SER A 372 16.14 -16.47 15.99
N TYR A 373 15.75 -15.32 16.54
CA TYR A 373 14.90 -14.33 15.87
C TYR A 373 15.63 -12.99 15.73
N PRO A 374 16.53 -12.85 14.75
CA PRO A 374 17.29 -11.62 14.53
C PRO A 374 16.44 -10.49 13.91
N ASN A 375 15.28 -10.82 13.33
CA ASN A 375 14.36 -9.87 12.72
C ASN A 375 12.90 -10.29 12.94
N ILE A 376 11.99 -9.33 12.78
CA ILE A 376 10.55 -9.53 12.99
C ILE A 376 9.93 -10.39 11.88
N GLU A 377 10.51 -10.42 10.67
CA GLU A 377 10.05 -11.22 9.54
C GLU A 377 10.00 -12.72 9.88
N GLN A 378 11.07 -13.26 10.45
CA GLN A 378 11.13 -14.67 10.86
C GLN A 378 10.14 -14.96 12.00
N LEU A 379 9.98 -14.04 12.93
CA LEU A 379 9.04 -14.18 14.04
C LEU A 379 7.60 -14.23 13.53
N ILE A 380 7.21 -13.31 12.64
CA ILE A 380 5.88 -13.27 12.04
C ILE A 380 5.63 -14.53 11.21
N LEU A 381 6.60 -14.98 10.42
CA LEU A 381 6.45 -16.24 9.69
C LEU A 381 6.18 -17.43 10.64
N HIS A 382 6.88 -17.51 11.77
CA HIS A 382 6.64 -18.56 12.76
C HIS A 382 5.31 -18.41 13.49
N LEU A 383 4.83 -17.18 13.67
CA LEU A 383 3.48 -16.92 14.17
C LEU A 383 2.42 -17.49 13.22
N PHE A 384 2.61 -17.35 11.89
CA PHE A 384 1.74 -17.97 10.89
C PHE A 384 1.76 -19.51 10.96
N TYR A 385 2.94 -20.13 11.16
CA TYR A 385 3.00 -21.58 11.37
C TYR A 385 2.21 -22.05 12.58
N ILE A 386 2.25 -21.28 13.68
CA ILE A 386 1.48 -21.59 14.90
C ILE A 386 -0.02 -21.40 14.64
N HIS A 387 -0.44 -20.34 13.93
CA HIS A 387 -1.85 -20.14 13.56
C HIS A 387 -2.40 -21.24 12.64
N SER A 388 -1.54 -21.88 11.85
CA SER A 388 -1.94 -22.93 10.91
C SER A 388 -1.82 -24.35 11.49
N THR A 389 -1.64 -24.52 12.80
CA THR A 389 -1.69 -25.86 13.40
C THR A 389 -3.13 -26.40 13.40
N PRO A 390 -3.32 -27.74 13.28
CA PRO A 390 -4.67 -28.32 13.17
C PRO A 390 -5.59 -28.05 14.36
N ASP A 391 -5.02 -27.94 15.56
CA ASP A 391 -5.77 -27.75 16.80
C ASP A 391 -6.07 -26.26 17.08
N ASN A 392 -5.49 -25.34 16.31
CA ASN A 392 -5.72 -23.91 16.49
C ASN A 392 -6.99 -23.46 15.73
N THR A 393 -7.92 -22.86 16.46
CA THR A 393 -9.14 -22.25 15.92
C THR A 393 -9.09 -20.72 15.89
N ILE A 394 -8.00 -20.13 16.41
CA ILE A 394 -7.86 -18.67 16.51
C ILE A 394 -7.21 -18.13 15.24
N PRO A 395 -7.91 -17.29 14.46
CA PRO A 395 -7.35 -16.75 13.23
C PRO A 395 -6.24 -15.73 13.51
N THR A 396 -5.40 -15.50 12.49
CA THR A 396 -4.40 -14.43 12.50
C THR A 396 -5.12 -13.09 12.49
N PRO A 397 -4.89 -12.20 13.46
CA PRO A 397 -5.67 -11.00 13.63
C PRO A 397 -5.30 -9.96 12.57
N CYS A 398 -6.29 -9.21 12.11
CA CYS A 398 -6.11 -8.29 10.98
C CYS A 398 -5.16 -7.13 11.26
N TRP A 399 -5.08 -6.67 12.51
CA TRP A 399 -4.14 -5.61 12.88
C TRP A 399 -2.68 -5.99 12.59
N LEU A 400 -2.35 -7.29 12.57
CA LEU A 400 -1.00 -7.76 12.27
C LEU A 400 -0.61 -7.41 10.83
N PHE A 401 -1.54 -7.54 9.89
CA PHE A 401 -1.35 -7.17 8.48
C PHE A 401 -1.17 -5.67 8.29
N ASN A 402 -1.83 -4.86 9.14
CA ASN A 402 -1.65 -3.42 9.13
C ASN A 402 -0.28 -3.04 9.70
N ALA A 403 0.09 -3.61 10.85
CA ALA A 403 1.31 -3.25 11.58
C ALA A 403 2.59 -3.73 10.88
N HIS A 404 2.51 -4.86 10.16
CA HIS A 404 3.66 -5.57 9.58
C HIS A 404 3.38 -6.03 8.14
N ARG A 405 2.87 -5.11 7.31
CA ARG A 405 2.38 -5.40 5.95
C ARG A 405 3.35 -6.21 5.10
N LYS A 406 4.65 -5.87 5.14
CA LYS A 406 5.69 -6.54 4.34
C LYS A 406 5.91 -7.98 4.82
N GLU A 407 6.05 -8.16 6.12
CA GLU A 407 6.34 -9.45 6.75
C GLU A 407 5.15 -10.39 6.66
N THR A 408 3.93 -9.91 6.92
CA THR A 408 2.71 -10.71 6.75
C THR A 408 2.48 -11.09 5.29
N GLN A 409 2.81 -10.21 4.34
CA GLN A 409 2.72 -10.51 2.92
C GLN A 409 3.73 -11.59 2.48
N ALA A 410 4.97 -11.52 2.98
CA ALA A 410 5.96 -12.57 2.76
C ALA A 410 5.50 -13.92 3.34
N ALA A 411 4.89 -13.90 4.53
CA ALA A 411 4.32 -15.10 5.14
C ALA A 411 3.15 -15.65 4.29
N VAL A 412 2.17 -14.84 3.91
CA VAL A 412 1.04 -15.25 3.04
C VAL A 412 1.53 -15.89 1.74
N ASN A 413 2.51 -15.29 1.06
CA ASN A 413 3.06 -15.83 -0.17
C ASN A 413 3.67 -17.23 0.01
N ARG A 414 4.38 -17.46 1.11
CA ARG A 414 4.93 -18.78 1.42
C ARG A 414 3.85 -19.84 1.63
N PHE A 415 2.72 -19.44 2.22
CA PHE A 415 1.56 -20.33 2.43
C PHE A 415 0.75 -20.56 1.15
N ASN A 416 0.70 -19.57 0.23
CA ASN A 416 0.15 -19.73 -1.11
C ASN A 416 0.88 -20.81 -1.92
N ASP A 417 2.22 -20.78 -1.94
CA ASP A 417 3.03 -21.78 -2.66
C ASP A 417 2.73 -23.22 -2.20
N ALA A 418 2.41 -23.40 -0.92
CA ALA A 418 2.09 -24.69 -0.33
C ALA A 418 0.61 -25.11 -0.47
N LYS A 419 -0.24 -24.26 -1.07
CA LYS A 419 -1.69 -24.49 -1.23
C LYS A 419 -2.40 -24.79 0.09
N VAL A 420 -2.04 -24.06 1.13
CA VAL A 420 -2.60 -24.25 2.48
C VAL A 420 -4.06 -23.88 2.45
N LYS A 421 -4.95 -24.83 2.79
CA LYS A 421 -6.40 -24.57 2.86
C LYS A 421 -6.84 -23.78 4.10
N ASN A 422 -5.97 -23.65 5.10
CA ASN A 422 -6.32 -23.11 6.41
C ASN A 422 -5.24 -22.18 6.98
N THR A 423 -4.97 -21.08 6.28
CA THR A 423 -4.45 -19.89 6.97
C THR A 423 -5.67 -19.16 7.51
N ALA A 424 -6.16 -19.56 8.67
CA ALA A 424 -7.22 -18.83 9.36
C ALA A 424 -6.69 -17.40 9.57
N ILE A 425 -7.15 -16.46 8.75
CA ILE A 425 -6.85 -15.04 8.80
C ILE A 425 -8.18 -14.39 9.12
N SER A 426 -8.23 -13.56 10.15
CA SER A 426 -9.47 -12.93 10.58
C SER A 426 -10.04 -12.09 9.42
N GLY A 427 -11.35 -11.90 9.38
CA GLY A 427 -12.00 -11.13 8.33
C GLY A 427 -11.51 -9.67 8.34
N CYS A 428 -10.66 -9.28 7.39
CA CYS A 428 -10.08 -7.93 7.33
C CYS A 428 -10.92 -6.96 6.48
N ASP A 429 -12.24 -7.04 6.65
CA ASP A 429 -13.21 -6.36 5.77
C ASP A 429 -13.13 -4.84 5.82
N TYR A 430 -12.63 -4.28 6.92
CA TYR A 430 -12.34 -2.84 7.01
C TYR A 430 -11.38 -2.36 5.91
N ALA A 431 -10.54 -3.24 5.35
CA ALA A 431 -9.61 -2.87 4.29
C ALA A 431 -10.33 -2.53 2.98
N MET A 432 -11.55 -3.04 2.79
CA MET A 432 -12.42 -2.79 1.64
C MET A 432 -13.69 -2.01 2.01
N ASP A 433 -13.69 -1.32 3.14
CA ASP A 433 -14.84 -0.52 3.59
C ASP A 433 -14.95 0.81 2.81
N TRP A 434 -15.13 0.68 1.50
CA TRP A 434 -15.31 1.78 0.56
C TRP A 434 -16.79 1.93 0.22
N GLN A 435 -17.19 3.14 -0.16
CA GLN A 435 -18.58 3.42 -0.53
C GLN A 435 -19.12 2.44 -1.59
N ASP A 436 -18.32 2.15 -2.61
CA ASP A 436 -18.72 1.29 -3.72
C ASP A 436 -18.93 -0.17 -3.28
N PHE A 437 -18.07 -0.65 -2.37
CA PHE A 437 -18.12 -2.00 -1.84
C PHE A 437 -19.26 -2.18 -0.83
N ARG A 438 -19.50 -1.18 0.03
CA ARG A 438 -20.70 -1.12 0.90
C ARG A 438 -21.98 -1.15 0.07
N LEU A 439 -22.03 -0.40 -1.03
CA LEU A 439 -23.16 -0.40 -1.93
C LEU A 439 -23.42 -1.78 -2.54
N LEU A 440 -22.36 -2.44 -3.04
CA LEU A 440 -22.45 -3.81 -3.53
C LEU A 440 -23.02 -4.73 -2.44
N ASN A 441 -22.44 -4.73 -1.24
CA ASN A 441 -22.88 -5.58 -0.13
C ASN A 441 -24.36 -5.33 0.25
N ASN A 442 -24.79 -4.07 0.31
CA ASN A 442 -26.18 -3.71 0.60
C ASN A 442 -27.16 -4.26 -0.45
N ILE A 443 -26.77 -4.26 -1.73
CA ILE A 443 -27.56 -4.86 -2.81
C ILE A 443 -27.55 -6.40 -2.68
N MET A 444 -26.40 -7.01 -2.37
CA MET A 444 -26.27 -8.46 -2.19
C MET A 444 -27.20 -8.99 -1.09
N VAL A 445 -27.18 -8.34 0.08
CA VAL A 445 -28.04 -8.70 1.22
C VAL A 445 -29.52 -8.65 0.84
N TYR A 446 -29.92 -7.64 0.06
CA TYR A 446 -31.30 -7.51 -0.40
C TYR A 446 -31.68 -8.61 -1.40
N LEU A 447 -30.82 -8.90 -2.38
CA LEU A 447 -31.09 -9.91 -3.40
C LEU A 447 -31.08 -11.34 -2.84
N GLY A 448 -30.19 -11.62 -1.88
CA GLY A 448 -30.07 -12.94 -1.27
C GLY A 448 -31.34 -13.40 -0.56
N GLY A 449 -32.12 -12.47 0.00
CA GLY A 449 -33.44 -12.74 0.60
C GLY A 449 -33.41 -13.56 1.89
N LYS A 450 -32.40 -14.41 2.08
CA LYS A 450 -32.05 -15.12 3.31
C LYS A 450 -30.64 -14.68 3.72
N GLN A 451 -30.45 -14.44 5.02
CA GLN A 451 -29.10 -14.21 5.55
C GLN A 451 -28.28 -15.51 5.43
N PRO A 452 -27.05 -15.45 4.89
CA PRO A 452 -26.17 -16.60 4.83
C PRO A 452 -25.80 -17.08 6.24
N ASP A 453 -25.31 -18.30 6.33
CA ASP A 453 -24.85 -18.85 7.60
C ASP A 453 -23.64 -18.05 8.13
N GLN A 454 -23.55 -17.86 9.45
CA GLN A 454 -22.46 -17.06 10.05
C GLN A 454 -21.09 -17.71 9.83
N GLN A 455 -21.02 -19.05 9.84
CA GLN A 455 -19.78 -19.77 9.56
C GLN A 455 -19.35 -19.59 8.10
N GLU A 456 -20.31 -19.60 7.17
CA GLU A 456 -20.06 -19.35 5.74
C GLU A 456 -19.56 -17.92 5.50
N LEU A 457 -20.19 -16.92 6.13
CA LEU A 457 -19.73 -15.52 6.06
C LEU A 457 -18.33 -15.36 6.64
N PHE A 458 -18.04 -16.04 7.74
CA PHE A 458 -16.73 -16.02 8.37
C PHE A 458 -15.67 -16.63 7.43
N GLN A 459 -15.89 -17.83 6.91
CA GLN A 459 -14.97 -18.49 5.97
C GLN A 459 -14.72 -17.65 4.71
N ALA A 460 -15.78 -17.07 4.16
CA ALA A 460 -15.66 -16.18 3.01
C ALA A 460 -14.85 -14.91 3.34
N ALA A 461 -14.94 -14.39 4.57
CA ALA A 461 -14.12 -13.26 5.02
C ALA A 461 -12.65 -13.62 5.19
N GLU A 462 -12.34 -14.82 5.69
CA GLU A 462 -10.95 -15.30 5.80
C GLU A 462 -10.32 -15.48 4.42
N GLU A 463 -11.02 -16.15 3.51
CA GLU A 463 -10.55 -16.35 2.13
C GLU A 463 -10.34 -15.00 1.43
N ARG A 464 -11.26 -14.06 1.62
CA ARG A 464 -11.15 -12.71 1.08
C ARG A 464 -9.91 -11.98 1.60
N ALA A 465 -9.68 -12.02 2.92
CA ALA A 465 -8.53 -11.39 3.53
C ALA A 465 -7.22 -11.99 3.01
N PHE A 466 -7.17 -13.31 2.84
CA PHE A 466 -6.04 -14.01 2.25
C PHE A 466 -5.77 -13.57 0.80
N LEU A 467 -6.78 -13.64 -0.07
CA LEU A 467 -6.69 -13.25 -1.48
C LEU A 467 -6.29 -11.79 -1.64
N TYR A 468 -6.93 -10.90 -0.88
CA TYR A 468 -6.68 -9.46 -0.94
C TYR A 468 -5.24 -9.09 -0.54
N ASN A 469 -4.63 -9.86 0.36
CA ASN A 469 -3.26 -9.61 0.82
C ASN A 469 -2.18 -10.27 -0.07
N SER A 470 -2.52 -11.27 -0.88
CA SER A 470 -1.61 -11.94 -1.81
C SER A 470 -0.91 -10.99 -2.80
N THR A 471 0.30 -11.36 -3.23
CA THR A 471 0.98 -10.78 -4.41
C THR A 471 1.17 -11.80 -5.54
N GLN A 472 0.72 -13.03 -5.35
CA GLN A 472 0.81 -14.08 -6.35
C GLN A 472 -0.50 -14.18 -7.12
N ALA A 473 -0.38 -14.40 -8.43
CA ALA A 473 -1.52 -14.71 -9.28
C ALA A 473 -2.10 -16.08 -8.91
N LEU A 474 -3.39 -16.28 -9.20
CA LEU A 474 -4.02 -17.59 -9.08
C LEU A 474 -3.35 -18.58 -10.04
N ASP A 475 -3.21 -19.83 -9.62
CA ASP A 475 -2.81 -20.90 -10.55
C ASP A 475 -3.84 -21.09 -11.68
N ALA A 476 -3.44 -21.78 -12.74
CA ALA A 476 -4.28 -21.94 -13.93
C ALA A 476 -5.62 -22.64 -13.64
N ALA A 477 -5.67 -23.57 -12.69
CA ALA A 477 -6.88 -24.29 -12.32
C ALA A 477 -7.84 -23.37 -11.55
N SER A 478 -7.32 -22.65 -10.55
CA SER A 478 -8.08 -21.66 -9.78
C SER A 478 -8.58 -20.51 -10.67
N SER A 479 -7.74 -20.01 -11.58
CA SER A 479 -8.12 -19.01 -12.59
C SER A 479 -9.26 -19.50 -13.48
N LYS A 480 -9.21 -20.75 -13.96
CA LYS A 480 -10.28 -21.33 -14.77
C LYS A 480 -11.57 -21.48 -13.98
N ASN A 481 -11.48 -21.97 -12.74
CA ASN A 481 -12.64 -22.19 -11.88
C ASN A 481 -13.36 -20.86 -11.57
N ILE A 482 -12.60 -19.81 -11.26
CA ILE A 482 -13.20 -18.53 -10.89
C ILE A 482 -13.83 -17.80 -12.09
N LEU A 483 -13.25 -17.94 -13.29
CA LEU A 483 -13.84 -17.41 -14.51
C LEU A 483 -15.12 -18.17 -14.90
N ASN A 484 -15.15 -19.49 -14.71
CA ASN A 484 -16.36 -20.28 -14.91
C ASN A 484 -17.47 -19.88 -13.92
N TRP A 485 -17.11 -19.65 -12.65
CA TRP A 485 -18.04 -19.13 -11.65
C TRP A 485 -18.62 -17.77 -12.08
N GLU A 486 -17.78 -16.85 -12.56
CA GLU A 486 -18.22 -15.51 -13.03
C GLU A 486 -19.23 -15.64 -14.17
N VAL A 487 -18.96 -16.51 -15.16
CA VAL A 487 -19.89 -16.75 -16.27
C VAL A 487 -21.22 -17.29 -15.76
N GLN A 488 -21.20 -18.32 -14.90
CA GLN A 488 -22.42 -18.97 -14.40
C GLN A 488 -23.27 -18.01 -13.57
N VAL A 489 -22.66 -17.24 -12.66
CA VAL A 489 -23.43 -16.33 -11.79
C VAL A 489 -24.13 -15.26 -12.62
N TRP A 490 -23.44 -14.70 -13.64
CA TRP A 490 -24.04 -13.69 -14.51
C TRP A 490 -25.12 -14.28 -15.41
N GLU A 491 -24.93 -15.45 -16.00
CA GLU A 491 -25.96 -16.11 -16.80
C GLU A 491 -27.25 -16.32 -16.01
N LYS A 492 -27.14 -16.82 -14.78
CA LYS A 492 -28.29 -17.07 -13.90
C LYS A 492 -28.95 -15.77 -13.42
N LEU A 493 -28.16 -14.75 -13.09
CA LEU A 493 -28.68 -13.42 -12.75
C LEU A 493 -29.41 -12.76 -13.92
N GLU A 494 -28.89 -12.89 -15.15
CA GLU A 494 -29.54 -12.36 -16.36
C GLU A 494 -30.87 -13.07 -16.66
N LEU A 495 -30.91 -14.40 -16.49
CA LEU A 495 -32.15 -15.17 -16.60
C LEU A 495 -33.18 -14.74 -15.55
N TRP A 496 -32.74 -14.49 -14.31
CA TRP A 496 -33.61 -13.96 -13.25
C TRP A 496 -34.11 -12.54 -13.58
N GLY A 497 -33.21 -11.67 -14.04
CA GLY A 497 -33.52 -10.30 -14.44
C GLY A 497 -34.63 -10.25 -15.50
N LYS A 498 -34.57 -11.11 -16.52
CA LYS A 498 -35.56 -11.18 -17.61
C LYS A 498 -36.97 -11.58 -17.16
N LYS A 499 -37.15 -12.14 -15.96
CA LYS A 499 -38.47 -12.59 -15.49
C LYS A 499 -39.42 -11.44 -15.13
N ASP A 500 -38.89 -10.29 -14.72
CA ASP A 500 -39.69 -9.15 -14.24
C ASP A 500 -38.96 -7.82 -14.49
N PRO A 501 -39.62 -6.76 -15.01
CA PRO A 501 -39.03 -5.43 -15.16
C PRO A 501 -38.38 -4.86 -13.88
N ILE A 502 -38.90 -5.18 -12.70
CA ILE A 502 -38.31 -4.81 -11.41
C ILE A 502 -36.98 -5.54 -11.19
N ASN A 503 -36.92 -6.84 -11.54
CA ASN A 503 -35.68 -7.61 -11.46
C ASN A 503 -34.63 -7.07 -12.44
N VAL A 504 -35.02 -6.64 -13.65
CA VAL A 504 -34.10 -5.99 -14.59
C VAL A 504 -33.47 -4.75 -13.96
N ARG A 505 -34.28 -3.87 -13.37
CA ARG A 505 -33.79 -2.65 -12.70
C ARG A 505 -32.84 -2.98 -11.54
N MET A 506 -33.16 -4.01 -10.78
CA MET A 506 -32.31 -4.45 -9.67
C MET A 506 -31.00 -5.08 -10.15
N LEU A 507 -31.05 -5.86 -11.23
CA LEU A 507 -29.87 -6.40 -11.89
C LEU A 507 -28.98 -5.28 -12.45
N THR A 508 -29.56 -4.23 -13.02
CA THR A 508 -28.82 -3.04 -13.47
C THR A 508 -28.06 -2.40 -12.31
N ALA A 509 -28.73 -2.15 -11.18
CA ALA A 509 -28.07 -1.59 -9.99
C ALA A 509 -26.93 -2.49 -9.48
N LEU A 510 -27.15 -3.82 -9.42
CA LEU A 510 -26.13 -4.79 -9.07
C LEU A 510 -24.93 -4.71 -10.01
N LYS A 511 -25.14 -4.69 -11.33
CA LYS A 511 -24.05 -4.59 -12.32
C LYS A 511 -23.22 -3.32 -12.14
N ILE A 512 -23.86 -2.18 -11.90
CA ILE A 512 -23.15 -0.91 -11.70
C ILE A 512 -22.28 -1.00 -10.43
N ALA A 513 -22.85 -1.43 -9.30
CA ALA A 513 -22.12 -1.57 -8.04
C ALA A 513 -20.99 -2.62 -8.13
N TYR A 514 -21.26 -3.74 -8.82
CA TYR A 514 -20.28 -4.80 -9.07
C TYR A 514 -19.10 -4.28 -9.87
N PHE A 515 -19.31 -3.72 -11.06
CA PHE A 515 -18.19 -3.34 -11.92
C PHE A 515 -17.39 -2.20 -11.31
N GLN A 516 -18.04 -1.26 -10.62
CA GLN A 516 -17.32 -0.22 -9.89
C GLN A 516 -16.43 -0.80 -8.78
N SER A 517 -16.96 -1.72 -7.96
CA SER A 517 -16.19 -2.38 -6.90
C SER A 517 -15.05 -3.22 -7.48
N PHE A 518 -15.35 -3.97 -8.54
CA PHE A 518 -14.38 -4.80 -9.27
C PHE A 518 -13.20 -3.99 -9.78
N ILE A 519 -13.46 -2.82 -10.40
CA ILE A 519 -12.42 -1.92 -10.92
C ILE A 519 -11.44 -1.52 -9.82
N ARG A 520 -11.92 -1.23 -8.60
CA ARG A 520 -11.05 -0.89 -7.46
C ARG A 520 -10.21 -2.07 -6.97
N ILE A 521 -10.82 -3.25 -6.88
CA ILE A 521 -10.11 -4.46 -6.46
C ILE A 521 -9.05 -4.83 -7.51
N GLU A 522 -9.38 -4.74 -8.79
CA GLU A 522 -8.44 -4.94 -9.90
C GLU A 522 -7.28 -3.94 -9.85
N ASP A 523 -7.56 -2.65 -9.59
CA ASP A 523 -6.53 -1.62 -9.44
C ASP A 523 -5.63 -1.85 -8.22
N HIS A 524 -6.15 -2.39 -7.13
CA HIS A 524 -5.33 -2.82 -5.99
C HIS A 524 -4.28 -3.86 -6.40
N PHE A 525 -4.66 -4.87 -7.18
CA PHE A 525 -3.72 -5.88 -7.66
C PHE A 525 -2.74 -5.34 -8.72
N LEU A 526 -3.20 -4.45 -9.61
CA LEU A 526 -2.32 -3.76 -10.56
C LEU A 526 -1.25 -2.92 -9.84
N GLN A 527 -1.63 -2.24 -8.76
CA GLN A 527 -0.69 -1.46 -7.93
C GLN A 527 0.29 -2.32 -7.15
N LYS A 528 -0.05 -3.59 -6.91
CA LYS A 528 0.87 -4.61 -6.36
C LYS A 528 1.81 -5.21 -7.41
N GLY A 529 1.74 -4.75 -8.67
CA GLY A 529 2.61 -5.20 -9.75
C GLY A 529 2.06 -6.38 -10.56
N MET A 530 0.83 -6.83 -10.31
CA MET A 530 0.18 -7.80 -11.20
C MET A 530 -0.16 -7.15 -12.54
N VAL A 531 -0.28 -7.95 -13.60
CA VAL A 531 -0.52 -7.45 -14.96
C VAL A 531 -1.73 -8.14 -15.60
N GLY A 532 -2.51 -7.37 -16.35
CA GLY A 532 -3.55 -7.88 -17.24
C GLY A 532 -4.52 -8.89 -16.60
N ALA A 533 -4.50 -10.12 -17.13
CA ALA A 533 -5.43 -11.17 -16.72
C ALA A 533 -5.25 -11.63 -15.26
N ASP A 534 -4.04 -11.55 -14.71
CA ASP A 534 -3.77 -11.99 -13.34
C ASP A 534 -4.47 -11.08 -12.32
N ALA A 535 -4.37 -9.77 -12.52
CA ALA A 535 -5.07 -8.79 -11.69
C ALA A 535 -6.60 -8.95 -11.80
N LYS A 536 -7.11 -9.20 -13.02
CA LYS A 536 -8.52 -9.49 -13.25
C LYS A 536 -8.97 -10.75 -12.50
N ASN A 537 -8.26 -11.86 -12.65
CA ASN A 537 -8.64 -13.14 -12.04
C ASN A 537 -8.60 -13.07 -10.52
N MET A 538 -7.59 -12.39 -9.95
CA MET A 538 -7.52 -12.11 -8.51
C MET A 538 -8.68 -11.25 -8.03
N ALA A 539 -9.06 -10.20 -8.79
CA ALA A 539 -10.23 -9.39 -8.48
C ALA A 539 -11.54 -10.19 -8.56
N THR A 540 -11.68 -11.09 -9.54
CA THR A 540 -12.81 -12.02 -9.63
C THR A 540 -12.87 -12.95 -8.43
N ALA A 541 -11.73 -13.48 -7.96
CA ALA A 541 -11.70 -14.33 -6.78
C ALA A 541 -12.12 -13.57 -5.51
N VAL A 542 -11.57 -12.37 -5.30
CA VAL A 542 -11.96 -11.53 -4.15
C VAL A 542 -13.45 -11.20 -4.19
N ILE A 543 -14.00 -10.74 -5.32
CA ILE A 543 -15.43 -10.37 -5.38
C ILE A 543 -16.36 -11.58 -5.24
N ALA A 544 -15.91 -12.78 -5.64
CA ALA A 544 -16.69 -14.01 -5.47
C ALA A 544 -16.91 -14.38 -4.01
N THR A 545 -15.93 -14.13 -3.13
CA THR A 545 -16.10 -14.32 -1.69
C THR A 545 -17.18 -13.41 -1.09
N VAL A 546 -17.46 -12.28 -1.75
CA VAL A 546 -18.49 -11.32 -1.31
C VAL A 546 -19.85 -11.75 -1.82
N MET A 547 -19.92 -12.20 -3.07
CA MET A 547 -21.19 -12.45 -3.73
C MET A 547 -21.75 -13.84 -3.44
N THR A 548 -20.90 -14.86 -3.39
CA THR A 548 -21.33 -16.26 -3.32
C THR A 548 -22.23 -16.56 -2.12
N PRO A 549 -21.90 -16.13 -0.88
CA PRO A 549 -22.76 -16.42 0.27
C PRO A 549 -24.20 -15.90 0.11
N TYR A 550 -24.38 -14.76 -0.56
CA TYR A 550 -25.71 -14.16 -0.76
C TYR A 550 -26.41 -14.64 -2.03
N LEU A 551 -25.68 -15.13 -3.04
CA LEU A 551 -26.26 -15.55 -4.32
C LEU A 551 -26.53 -17.03 -4.44
N ASP A 552 -26.34 -17.82 -3.39
CA ASP A 552 -26.52 -19.27 -3.43
C ASP A 552 -27.89 -19.68 -3.99
N ARG A 553 -28.95 -18.94 -3.68
CA ARG A 553 -30.31 -19.14 -4.24
C ARG A 553 -30.41 -19.03 -5.76
N PHE A 554 -29.46 -18.34 -6.39
CA PHE A 554 -29.35 -18.26 -7.84
C PHE A 554 -28.40 -19.31 -8.38
N MET A 555 -27.49 -19.87 -7.57
CA MET A 555 -26.47 -20.82 -7.99
C MET A 555 -26.90 -22.29 -7.90
N GLN A 556 -27.96 -22.58 -7.16
CA GLN A 556 -28.74 -23.82 -7.27
C GLN A 556 -29.53 -23.85 -8.60
#